data_AF-A0A6L3C688-F1
#
_entry.id   AF-A0A6L3C688-F1
#
_cell.length_a   1.000
_cell.length_b   1.000
_cell.length_c   1.000
_cell.angle_alpha   90.00
_cell.angle_beta   90.00
_cell.angle_gamma   90.00
#
_symmetry.space_group_name_H-M   'P 1'
#
loop_
_entity.id
_entity.type
_entity.pdbx_description
1 polymer ?
#
loop_
_entity_poly.entity_id
_entity_poly.type
_entity_poly.pdbx_seq_one_letter_code
_entity_poly.pdbx_strand_id
1 'polypeptide(L)'
;DMVGLVIWGTSAMRTHGDDIAQVFSLLGVKPIWQEESRRITGLEVIPLAELGRPRIDVTVRISGFFRDAFPNLIELIDEAVQLVASLDESPEDNMVVRHLKEDKSDKEPGEQESADQTQAQGNPALYRIFGSKPGTYGAGILGAIDERNWETVQDLAEVYTAWGGYAYTRQDFGVHARTEFRRRFSQIVVAAKNQDNREHDIFDSDDYMQYHGGMIATVRALTGSNPQQFFGDSSDPTRARVRKLEDEARRVFRTRVVNPKWIDSMKRHGYKGAFELSATVDYMFGYDATAQVIEDWMYENVTESYVLDRETQEFFQQSNPWALRDIVERLLEAIERGMWENPPPDMKEKLQQMFLDLEADLEARQEGPNA
;
A
#
# COMPACT_ATOMS: atom_id res chain seq x y z
N ASP A 1 -6.72 -0.21 19.47
CA ASP A 1 -7.31 0.98 18.82
C ASP A 1 -7.77 0.67 17.40
N MET A 2 -6.97 0.89 16.34
CA MET A 2 -7.43 0.64 14.97
C MET A 2 -6.37 -0.01 14.04
N VAL A 3 -6.81 -0.95 13.21
CA VAL A 3 -6.03 -1.51 12.10
C VAL A 3 -6.50 -0.91 10.77
N GLY A 4 -5.56 -0.37 9.99
CA GLY A 4 -5.74 -0.08 8.58
C GLY A 4 -5.38 -1.30 7.73
N LEU A 5 -6.29 -1.77 6.89
CA LEU A 5 -6.07 -2.93 6.02
C LEU A 5 -6.33 -2.58 4.55
N VAL A 6 -5.39 -2.90 3.67
CA VAL A 6 -5.56 -2.79 2.22
C VAL A 6 -6.13 -4.10 1.67
N ILE A 7 -7.22 -4.01 0.89
CA ILE A 7 -7.90 -5.18 0.29
C ILE A 7 -7.98 -5.05 -1.22
N TRP A 8 -7.54 -6.11 -1.91
CA TRP A 8 -7.55 -6.21 -3.36
C TRP A 8 -8.51 -7.30 -3.85
N GLY A 9 -9.16 -7.06 -5.00
CA GLY A 9 -10.07 -8.03 -5.60
C GLY A 9 -9.35 -9.30 -6.06
N THR A 10 -8.13 -9.18 -6.57
CA THR A 10 -7.31 -10.32 -7.00
C THR A 10 -6.97 -11.24 -5.82
N SER A 11 -6.58 -10.69 -4.67
CA SER A 11 -6.32 -11.46 -3.45
C SER A 11 -7.58 -12.19 -2.96
N ALA A 12 -8.75 -11.54 -2.99
CA ALA A 12 -10.02 -12.18 -2.64
C ALA A 12 -10.37 -13.36 -3.56
N MET A 13 -10.06 -13.27 -4.86
CA MET A 13 -10.26 -14.37 -5.82
C MET A 13 -9.33 -15.56 -5.56
N ARG A 14 -8.06 -15.32 -5.22
CA ARG A 14 -7.09 -16.40 -5.01
C ARG A 14 -7.30 -17.13 -3.69
N THR A 15 -7.67 -16.40 -2.63
CA THR A 15 -7.81 -16.96 -1.27
C THR A 15 -9.22 -17.37 -0.90
N HIS A 16 -10.23 -16.93 -1.67
CA HIS A 16 -11.64 -17.00 -1.30
C HIS A 16 -12.02 -16.09 -0.11
N GLY A 17 -11.21 -15.06 0.17
CA GLY A 17 -11.58 -13.97 1.06
C GLY A 17 -10.82 -13.90 2.39
N ASP A 18 -9.54 -14.27 2.43
CA ASP A 18 -8.70 -14.19 3.63
C ASP A 18 -8.70 -12.79 4.26
N ASP A 19 -8.55 -11.74 3.44
CA ASP A 19 -8.54 -10.36 3.94
C ASP A 19 -9.88 -9.98 4.61
N ILE A 20 -11.01 -10.45 4.07
CA ILE A 20 -12.34 -10.21 4.63
C ILE A 20 -12.50 -10.96 5.94
N ALA A 21 -12.05 -12.23 5.98
CA ALA A 21 -12.06 -13.03 7.19
C ALA A 21 -11.17 -12.40 8.28
N GLN A 22 -10.06 -11.75 7.91
CA GLN A 22 -9.23 -10.99 8.84
C GLN A 22 -9.96 -9.79 9.42
N VAL A 23 -10.69 -9.01 8.61
CA VAL A 23 -11.55 -7.91 9.10
C VAL A 23 -12.57 -8.43 10.11
N PHE A 24 -13.28 -9.51 9.76
CA PHE A 24 -14.27 -10.12 10.65
C PHE A 24 -13.66 -10.62 11.96
N SER A 25 -12.51 -11.29 11.88
CA SER A 25 -11.78 -11.74 13.06
C SER A 25 -11.43 -10.56 13.97
N LEU A 26 -10.88 -9.47 13.45
CA LEU A 26 -10.53 -8.27 14.22
C LEU A 26 -11.75 -7.64 14.91
N LEU A 27 -12.87 -7.50 14.19
CA LEU A 27 -14.15 -7.02 14.72
C LEU A 27 -14.82 -8.00 15.70
N GLY A 28 -14.41 -9.27 15.68
CA GLY A 28 -14.99 -10.33 16.52
C GLY A 28 -16.35 -10.79 16.02
N VAL A 29 -16.51 -10.92 14.71
CA VAL A 29 -17.69 -11.51 14.05
C VAL A 29 -17.27 -12.71 13.20
N LYS A 30 -18.21 -13.59 12.88
CA LYS A 30 -17.98 -14.70 11.95
C LYS A 30 -19.15 -14.82 10.96
N PRO A 31 -18.89 -15.26 9.72
CA PRO A 31 -19.92 -15.46 8.72
C PRO A 31 -20.76 -16.70 9.02
N ILE A 32 -22.07 -16.59 8.80
CA ILE A 32 -23.01 -17.71 8.81
C ILE A 32 -23.11 -18.26 7.40
N TRP A 33 -22.75 -19.54 7.22
CA TRP A 33 -22.81 -20.21 5.93
C TRP A 33 -24.07 -21.05 5.81
N GLN A 34 -24.76 -20.93 4.67
CA GLN A 34 -25.76 -21.91 4.26
C GLN A 34 -25.05 -23.17 3.77
N GLU A 35 -25.35 -24.32 4.39
CA GLU A 35 -24.64 -25.58 4.16
C GLU A 35 -24.72 -26.04 2.69
N GLU A 36 -25.89 -25.92 2.06
CA GLU A 36 -26.11 -26.45 0.71
C GLU A 36 -25.45 -25.59 -0.37
N SER A 37 -25.60 -24.27 -0.28
CA SER A 37 -25.15 -23.34 -1.31
C SER A 37 -23.73 -22.82 -1.07
N ARG A 38 -23.21 -23.01 0.15
CA ARG A 38 -22.00 -22.35 0.66
C ARG A 38 -22.06 -20.83 0.44
N ARG A 39 -23.24 -20.23 0.52
CA ARG A 39 -23.37 -18.77 0.52
C ARG A 39 -23.36 -18.27 1.95
N ILE A 40 -22.77 -17.09 2.13
CA ILE A 40 -22.90 -16.35 3.38
C ILE A 40 -24.33 -15.79 3.44
N THR A 41 -25.05 -16.08 4.51
CA THR A 41 -26.44 -15.64 4.71
C THR A 41 -26.58 -14.57 5.79
N GLY A 42 -25.51 -14.29 6.53
CA GLY A 42 -25.47 -13.26 7.56
C GLY A 42 -24.20 -13.34 8.38
N LEU A 43 -24.15 -12.55 9.45
CA LEU A 43 -23.05 -12.50 10.40
C LEU A 43 -23.54 -12.82 11.81
N GLU A 44 -22.70 -13.47 12.60
CA GLU A 44 -22.92 -13.65 14.03
C GLU A 44 -21.76 -13.03 14.83
N VAL A 45 -22.12 -12.41 15.96
CA VAL A 45 -21.17 -11.80 16.88
C VAL A 45 -20.53 -12.90 17.74
N ILE A 46 -19.20 -12.90 17.82
CA ILE A 46 -18.47 -13.73 18.77
C ILE A 46 -18.55 -13.03 20.15
N PRO A 47 -19.07 -13.68 21.22
CA PRO A 47 -19.11 -13.10 22.55
C PRO A 47 -17.70 -12.74 23.05
N LEU A 48 -17.54 -11.62 23.78
CA LEU A 48 -16.23 -11.17 24.28
C LEU A 48 -15.49 -12.24 25.10
N ALA A 49 -16.23 -13.04 25.89
CA ALA A 49 -15.66 -14.14 26.66
C ALA A 49 -15.04 -15.24 25.79
N GLU A 50 -15.59 -15.48 24.59
CA GLU A 50 -15.02 -16.40 23.59
C GLU A 50 -13.91 -15.71 22.78
N LEU A 51 -14.09 -14.43 22.43
CA LEU A 51 -13.11 -13.65 21.66
C LEU A 51 -11.78 -13.46 22.42
N GLY A 52 -11.82 -13.38 23.76
CA GLY A 52 -10.65 -13.33 24.64
C GLY A 52 -9.85 -12.03 24.58
N ARG A 53 -10.37 -11.00 23.90
CA ARG A 53 -9.78 -9.67 23.73
C ARG A 53 -10.86 -8.64 23.35
N PRO A 54 -10.56 -7.34 23.41
CA PRO A 54 -11.41 -6.32 22.82
C PRO A 54 -11.62 -6.50 21.31
N ARG A 55 -12.75 -5.99 20.80
CA ARG A 55 -12.99 -5.81 19.37
C ARG A 55 -12.14 -4.67 18.86
N ILE A 56 -11.40 -4.91 17.79
CA ILE A 56 -10.50 -3.92 17.20
C ILE A 56 -11.23 -3.23 16.05
N ASP A 57 -11.17 -1.90 16.00
CA ASP A 57 -11.73 -1.14 14.90
C ASP A 57 -10.87 -1.34 13.64
N VAL A 58 -11.50 -1.38 12.48
CA VAL A 58 -10.82 -1.68 11.22
C VAL A 58 -11.25 -0.66 10.17
N THR A 59 -10.27 0.02 9.60
CA THR A 59 -10.46 0.85 8.40
C THR A 59 -9.88 0.13 7.21
N VAL A 60 -10.68 -0.05 6.17
CA VAL A 60 -10.32 -0.78 4.96
C VAL A 60 -10.12 0.18 3.81
N ARG A 61 -8.98 0.04 3.13
CA ARG A 61 -8.75 0.62 1.81
C ARG A 61 -8.99 -0.45 0.74
N ILE A 62 -10.09 -0.33 -0.01
CA ILE A 62 -10.38 -1.24 -1.13
C ILE A 62 -9.81 -0.70 -2.45
N SER A 63 -9.32 -1.60 -3.30
CA SER A 63 -9.04 -1.27 -4.71
C SER A 63 -10.32 -1.00 -5.51
N GLY A 64 -10.22 -0.25 -6.61
CA GLY A 64 -11.35 -0.05 -7.53
C GLY A 64 -11.88 -1.36 -8.10
N PHE A 65 -11.00 -2.32 -8.41
CA PHE A 65 -11.41 -3.65 -8.87
C PHE A 65 -12.18 -4.44 -7.80
N PHE A 66 -11.81 -4.33 -6.51
CA PHE A 66 -12.57 -4.95 -5.42
C PHE A 66 -13.99 -4.41 -5.36
N ARG A 67 -14.17 -3.09 -5.50
CA ARG A 67 -15.50 -2.45 -5.57
C ARG A 67 -16.36 -3.04 -6.69
N ASP A 68 -15.78 -3.20 -7.87
CA ASP A 68 -16.55 -3.63 -9.04
C ASP A 68 -16.88 -5.12 -9.02
N ALA A 69 -15.95 -5.96 -8.53
CA ALA A 69 -16.11 -7.41 -8.52
C ALA A 69 -16.86 -7.94 -7.28
N PHE A 70 -16.79 -7.23 -6.15
CA PHE A 70 -17.29 -7.72 -4.85
C PHE A 70 -18.16 -6.71 -4.08
N PRO A 71 -19.20 -6.11 -4.70
CA PRO A 71 -20.11 -5.19 -3.99
C PRO A 71 -20.78 -5.87 -2.78
N ASN A 72 -21.08 -7.17 -2.88
CA ASN A 72 -21.64 -7.95 -1.78
C ASN A 72 -20.68 -8.10 -0.59
N LEU A 73 -19.36 -8.10 -0.81
CA LEU A 73 -18.39 -8.15 0.30
C LEU A 73 -18.25 -6.78 0.97
N ILE A 74 -18.44 -5.68 0.23
CA ILE A 74 -18.54 -4.33 0.83
C ILE A 74 -19.73 -4.27 1.76
N GLU A 75 -20.91 -4.73 1.29
CA GLU A 75 -22.12 -4.77 2.13
C GLU A 75 -21.90 -5.60 3.40
N LEU A 76 -21.23 -6.75 3.31
CA LEU A 76 -20.94 -7.60 4.47
C LEU A 76 -19.96 -6.97 5.45
N ILE A 77 -18.93 -6.26 4.97
CA ILE A 77 -18.00 -5.54 5.86
C ILE A 77 -18.74 -4.40 6.57
N ASP A 78 -19.59 -3.65 5.85
CA ASP A 78 -20.40 -2.60 6.45
C ASP A 78 -21.38 -3.17 7.48
N GLU A 79 -22.08 -4.27 7.16
CA GLU A 79 -22.95 -4.97 8.10
C GLU A 79 -22.21 -5.39 9.38
N ALA A 80 -20.98 -5.90 9.24
CA ALA A 80 -20.14 -6.25 10.40
C ALA A 80 -19.85 -5.04 11.28
N VAL A 81 -19.48 -3.90 10.69
CA VAL A 81 -19.19 -2.65 11.41
C VAL A 81 -20.45 -2.13 12.11
N GLN A 82 -21.59 -2.10 11.41
CA GLN A 82 -22.87 -1.68 11.98
C GLN A 82 -23.28 -2.57 13.16
N LEU A 83 -23.14 -3.89 12.98
CA LEU A 83 -23.49 -4.87 14.01
C LEU A 83 -22.67 -4.65 15.28
N VAL A 84 -21.34 -4.57 15.17
CA VAL A 84 -20.48 -4.38 16.36
C VAL A 84 -20.60 -2.99 16.96
N ALA A 85 -20.90 -1.96 16.17
CA ALA A 85 -21.15 -0.61 16.66
C ALA A 85 -22.47 -0.49 17.45
N SER A 86 -23.43 -1.39 17.22
CA SER A 86 -24.74 -1.40 17.89
C SER A 86 -24.77 -2.17 19.22
N LEU A 87 -23.68 -2.85 19.56
CA LEU A 87 -23.58 -3.64 20.80
C LEU A 87 -23.51 -2.74 22.03
N ASP A 88 -24.16 -3.17 23.11
CA ASP A 88 -24.05 -2.55 24.44
C ASP A 88 -22.78 -3.04 25.15
N GLU A 89 -21.63 -2.63 24.61
CA GLU A 89 -20.29 -2.95 25.12
C GLU A 89 -19.56 -1.67 25.57
N SER A 90 -18.62 -1.82 26.50
CA SER A 90 -17.80 -0.70 26.98
C SER A 90 -16.84 -0.21 25.87
N PRO A 91 -16.47 1.09 25.84
CA PRO A 91 -15.44 1.60 24.93
C PRO A 91 -14.07 0.91 25.08
N GLU A 92 -13.78 0.33 26.23
CA GLU A 92 -12.55 -0.42 26.51
C GLU A 92 -12.57 -1.82 25.86
N ASP A 93 -13.74 -2.43 25.75
CA ASP A 93 -13.93 -3.75 25.14
C ASP A 93 -14.25 -3.68 23.64
N ASN A 94 -14.68 -2.53 23.14
CA ASN A 94 -15.09 -2.36 21.75
C ASN A 94 -14.59 -1.01 21.18
N MET A 95 -13.50 -1.09 20.40
CA MET A 95 -12.88 0.10 19.82
C MET A 95 -13.75 0.79 18.77
N VAL A 96 -14.67 0.08 18.11
CA VAL A 96 -15.63 0.69 17.16
C VAL A 96 -16.60 1.60 17.90
N VAL A 97 -17.15 1.12 19.03
CA VAL A 97 -18.02 1.92 19.91
C VAL A 97 -17.26 3.10 20.49
N ARG A 98 -16.00 2.90 20.89
CA ARG A 98 -15.13 3.98 21.38
C ARG A 98 -14.99 5.10 20.35
N HIS A 99 -14.48 4.80 19.16
CA HIS A 99 -14.27 5.84 18.15
C HIS A 99 -15.60 6.48 17.70
N LEU A 100 -16.70 5.73 17.66
CA LEU A 100 -18.03 6.31 17.38
C LEU A 100 -18.47 7.31 18.47
N LYS A 101 -18.16 7.06 19.74
CA LYS A 101 -18.46 7.99 20.83
C LYS A 101 -17.58 9.24 20.76
N GLU A 102 -16.28 9.07 20.48
CA GLU A 102 -15.34 10.17 20.27
C GLU A 102 -15.80 11.08 19.09
N ASP A 103 -16.26 10.48 17.99
CA ASP A 103 -16.79 11.22 16.84
C ASP A 103 -18.05 12.04 17.17
N LYS A 104 -18.87 11.55 18.10
CA LYS A 104 -20.06 12.27 18.56
C LYS A 104 -19.72 13.39 19.53
N SER A 105 -18.67 13.24 20.35
CA SER A 105 -18.23 14.28 21.28
C SER A 105 -17.48 15.42 20.59
N ASP A 106 -16.78 15.13 19.50
CA ASP A 106 -16.00 16.12 18.75
C ASP A 106 -16.85 17.05 17.87
N LYS A 107 -18.13 16.73 17.63
CA LYS A 107 -19.02 17.63 16.88
C LYS A 107 -19.36 18.85 17.74
N GLU A 108 -18.84 20.02 17.37
CA GLU A 108 -19.25 21.27 18.04
C GLU A 108 -20.75 21.54 17.80
N PRO A 109 -21.49 22.08 18.80
CA PRO A 109 -22.87 22.47 18.61
C PRO A 109 -22.97 23.60 17.58
N GLY A 110 -23.30 23.26 16.32
CA GLY A 110 -23.46 24.22 15.24
C GLY A 110 -22.57 24.00 14.01
N GLU A 111 -21.71 22.98 13.99
CA GLU A 111 -21.04 22.56 12.74
C GLU A 111 -22.11 22.16 11.71
N GLN A 112 -22.22 22.95 10.64
CA GLN A 112 -23.03 22.62 9.48
C GLN A 112 -22.44 21.38 8.81
N GLU A 113 -23.29 20.41 8.50
CA GLU A 113 -22.94 19.27 7.65
C GLU A 113 -22.21 19.80 6.41
N SER A 114 -20.97 19.36 6.21
CA SER A 114 -20.21 19.76 5.01
C SER A 114 -21.03 19.43 3.75
N ALA A 115 -20.85 20.19 2.67
CA ALA A 115 -21.57 19.95 1.41
C ALA A 115 -21.40 18.51 0.87
N ASP A 116 -20.38 17.80 1.34
CA ASP A 116 -20.12 16.39 1.03
C ASP A 116 -21.03 15.43 1.82
N GLN A 117 -21.41 15.77 3.06
CA GLN A 117 -22.34 14.99 3.88
C GLN A 117 -23.77 15.06 3.38
N THR A 118 -24.15 16.08 2.60
CA THR A 118 -25.47 16.15 1.95
C THR A 118 -25.75 15.04 0.94
N GLN A 119 -24.74 14.28 0.51
CA GLN A 119 -24.91 13.12 -0.37
C GLN A 119 -25.00 11.78 0.38
N ALA A 120 -24.70 11.77 1.69
CA ALA A 120 -24.71 10.57 2.50
C ALA A 120 -26.14 10.15 2.87
N GLN A 121 -26.46 8.88 2.67
CA GLN A 121 -27.68 8.24 3.15
C GLN A 121 -27.45 7.51 4.48
N GLY A 122 -26.24 6.99 4.71
CA GLY A 122 -25.84 6.34 5.96
C GLY A 122 -25.29 7.30 7.01
N ASN A 123 -24.76 6.73 8.10
CA ASN A 123 -24.09 7.49 9.16
C ASN A 123 -22.59 7.64 8.86
N PRO A 124 -22.08 8.84 8.52
CA PRO A 124 -20.67 9.03 8.15
C PRO A 124 -19.66 8.67 9.25
N ALA A 125 -20.06 8.71 10.53
CA ALA A 125 -19.20 8.30 11.64
C ALA A 125 -18.88 6.79 11.64
N LEU A 126 -19.66 5.99 10.91
CA LEU A 126 -19.46 4.56 10.74
C LEU A 126 -18.77 4.20 9.42
N TYR A 127 -18.35 5.19 8.61
CA TYR A 127 -17.54 4.90 7.44
C TYR A 127 -16.21 4.27 7.86
N ARG A 128 -15.97 3.06 7.33
CA ARG A 128 -14.76 2.27 7.52
C ARG A 128 -14.22 1.70 6.22
N ILE A 129 -14.96 1.77 5.12
CA ILE A 129 -14.55 1.22 3.83
C ILE A 129 -14.36 2.39 2.87
N PHE A 130 -13.13 2.58 2.41
CA PHE A 130 -12.76 3.66 1.51
C PHE A 130 -12.13 3.12 0.23
N GLY A 131 -12.56 3.63 -0.91
CA GLY A 131 -12.14 3.15 -2.24
C GLY A 131 -11.80 4.26 -3.21
N SER A 132 -11.44 3.91 -4.45
CA SER A 132 -11.29 4.88 -5.54
C SER A 132 -12.62 5.57 -5.83
N LYS A 133 -12.61 6.77 -6.42
CA LYS A 133 -13.83 7.43 -6.93
C LYS A 133 -14.63 6.47 -7.84
N PRO A 134 -15.96 6.47 -7.82
CA PRO A 134 -16.76 5.70 -8.78
C PRO A 134 -16.30 5.95 -10.23
N GLY A 135 -16.09 4.86 -10.98
CA GLY A 135 -15.60 4.91 -12.36
C GLY A 135 -14.09 5.13 -12.52
N THR A 136 -13.32 5.24 -11.42
CA THR A 136 -11.85 5.35 -11.46
C THR A 136 -11.18 4.20 -10.68
N TYR A 137 -9.85 4.10 -10.85
CA TYR A 137 -8.99 3.02 -10.31
C TYR A 137 -7.66 3.60 -9.83
N GLY A 138 -6.92 2.84 -9.02
CA GLY A 138 -5.60 3.23 -8.51
C GLY A 138 -5.65 4.10 -7.24
N ALA A 139 -4.46 4.50 -6.79
CA ALA A 139 -4.25 5.30 -5.56
C ALA A 139 -3.52 6.64 -5.82
N GLY A 140 -3.11 6.91 -7.05
CA GLY A 140 -2.45 8.17 -7.45
C GLY A 140 -0.97 8.29 -7.07
N ILE A 141 -0.48 7.48 -6.13
CA ILE A 141 0.90 7.54 -5.63
C ILE A 141 1.94 7.29 -6.73
N LEU A 142 1.72 6.31 -7.62
CA LEU A 142 2.68 6.03 -8.69
C LEU A 142 2.90 7.25 -9.59
N GLY A 143 1.83 7.91 -10.01
CA GLY A 143 1.95 9.14 -10.81
C GLY A 143 2.72 10.25 -10.09
N ALA A 144 2.51 10.43 -8.78
CA ALA A 144 3.28 11.40 -8.00
C ALA A 144 4.79 11.06 -7.95
N ILE A 145 5.13 9.78 -7.76
CA ILE A 145 6.52 9.29 -7.71
C ILE A 145 7.20 9.37 -9.08
N ASP A 146 6.51 9.01 -10.15
CA ASP A 146 7.06 8.99 -11.52
C ASP A 146 7.27 10.40 -12.06
N GLU A 147 6.30 11.30 -11.83
CA GLU A 147 6.39 12.71 -12.26
C GLU A 147 7.25 13.57 -11.32
N ARG A 148 7.78 12.98 -10.23
CA ARG A 148 8.51 13.66 -9.15
C ARG A 148 7.74 14.84 -8.53
N ASN A 149 6.41 14.85 -8.68
CA ASN A 149 5.54 15.95 -8.30
C ASN A 149 5.12 15.85 -6.82
N TRP A 150 6.12 15.81 -5.93
CA TRP A 150 5.95 15.78 -4.48
C TRP A 150 7.22 16.30 -3.79
N GLU A 151 7.05 17.01 -2.69
CA GLU A 151 8.16 17.49 -1.86
C GLU A 151 8.11 16.87 -0.46
N THR A 152 6.90 16.65 0.06
CA THR A 152 6.66 16.25 1.45
C THR A 152 5.72 15.06 1.56
N VAL A 153 5.69 14.43 2.74
CA VAL A 153 4.70 13.38 3.04
C VAL A 153 3.27 13.91 3.00
N GLN A 154 3.07 15.22 3.22
CA GLN A 154 1.77 15.87 3.12
C GLN A 154 1.23 15.84 1.68
N ASP A 155 2.10 16.01 0.68
CA ASP A 155 1.71 15.93 -0.74
C ASP A 155 1.25 14.52 -1.11
N LEU A 156 2.01 13.50 -0.67
CA LEU A 156 1.63 12.09 -0.86
C LEU A 156 0.30 11.77 -0.16
N ALA A 157 0.09 12.28 1.05
CA ALA A 157 -1.15 12.10 1.77
C ALA A 157 -2.34 12.80 1.09
N GLU A 158 -2.10 13.96 0.48
CA GLU A 158 -3.08 14.70 -0.30
C GLU A 158 -3.50 13.93 -1.54
N VAL A 159 -2.53 13.43 -2.32
CA VAL A 159 -2.79 12.58 -3.50
C VAL A 159 -3.58 11.34 -3.10
N TYR A 160 -3.12 10.60 -2.08
CA TYR A 160 -3.79 9.40 -1.63
C TYR A 160 -5.23 9.66 -1.16
N THR A 161 -5.45 10.78 -0.46
CA THR A 161 -6.79 11.22 -0.02
C THR A 161 -7.67 11.62 -1.21
N ALA A 162 -7.13 12.33 -2.20
CA ALA A 162 -7.88 12.75 -3.38
C ALA A 162 -8.33 11.56 -4.24
N TRP A 163 -7.51 10.52 -4.34
CA TRP A 163 -7.83 9.29 -5.06
C TRP A 163 -8.61 8.29 -4.20
N GLY A 164 -8.64 8.46 -2.89
CA GLY A 164 -9.15 7.44 -1.97
C GLY A 164 -10.18 7.84 -0.93
N GLY A 165 -10.46 9.12 -0.76
CA GLY A 165 -11.41 9.66 0.19
C GLY A 165 -12.87 9.49 -0.23
N TYR A 166 -13.25 8.31 -0.74
CA TYR A 166 -14.61 7.98 -1.12
C TYR A 166 -15.11 6.79 -0.29
N ALA A 167 -16.19 6.99 0.46
CA ALA A 167 -16.74 5.97 1.34
C ALA A 167 -17.68 5.03 0.58
N TYR A 168 -17.65 3.76 0.97
CA TYR A 168 -18.51 2.70 0.45
C TYR A 168 -19.20 2.00 1.62
N THR A 169 -20.52 1.85 1.55
CA THR A 169 -21.35 1.13 2.53
C THR A 169 -22.47 0.43 1.78
N ARG A 170 -23.40 -0.22 2.50
CA ARG A 170 -24.64 -0.72 1.90
C ARG A 170 -25.53 0.40 1.37
N GLN A 171 -25.45 1.60 1.93
CA GLN A 171 -26.32 2.75 1.61
C GLN A 171 -25.64 3.78 0.71
N ASP A 172 -24.31 3.87 0.78
CA ASP A 172 -23.50 4.91 0.14
C ASP A 172 -22.49 4.27 -0.82
N PHE A 173 -22.53 4.69 -2.09
CA PHE A 173 -21.66 4.14 -3.13
C PHE A 173 -20.67 5.20 -3.63
N GLY A 174 -19.51 5.26 -2.98
CA GLY A 174 -18.42 6.16 -3.36
C GLY A 174 -18.75 7.63 -3.16
N VAL A 175 -19.42 7.96 -2.06
CA VAL A 175 -19.67 9.35 -1.65
C VAL A 175 -18.35 10.00 -1.22
N HIS A 176 -18.18 11.29 -1.52
CA HIS A 176 -16.98 12.02 -1.09
C HIS A 176 -16.98 12.10 0.44
N ALA A 177 -15.92 11.59 1.07
CA ALA A 177 -15.82 11.38 2.52
C ALA A 177 -14.42 11.70 3.03
N ARG A 178 -13.85 12.79 2.51
CA ARG A 178 -12.46 13.19 2.75
C ARG A 178 -12.17 13.47 4.23
N THR A 179 -13.10 14.11 4.93
CA THR A 179 -12.97 14.42 6.36
C THR A 179 -12.97 13.15 7.19
N GLU A 180 -13.92 12.26 6.91
CA GLU A 180 -14.09 10.96 7.57
C GLU A 180 -12.88 10.06 7.29
N PHE A 181 -12.39 10.04 6.05
CA PHE A 181 -11.18 9.34 5.65
C PHE A 181 -9.98 9.78 6.49
N ARG A 182 -9.68 11.08 6.55
CA ARG A 182 -8.55 11.61 7.34
C ARG A 182 -8.72 11.31 8.83
N ARG A 183 -9.94 11.42 9.36
CA ARG A 183 -10.24 11.14 10.77
C ARG A 183 -10.03 9.67 11.14
N ARG A 184 -10.41 8.72 10.27
CA ARG A 184 -10.11 7.29 10.48
C ARG A 184 -8.63 7.01 10.34
N PHE A 185 -7.99 7.58 9.32
CA PHE A 185 -6.55 7.38 9.12
C PHE A 185 -5.71 7.91 10.28
N SER A 186 -6.10 9.02 10.93
CA SER A 186 -5.38 9.51 12.11
C SER A 186 -5.49 8.60 13.34
N GLN A 187 -6.40 7.62 13.34
CA GLN A 187 -6.57 6.64 14.42
C GLN A 187 -5.88 5.30 14.14
N ILE A 188 -5.38 5.07 12.93
CA ILE A 188 -4.69 3.84 12.55
C ILE A 188 -3.39 3.71 13.34
N VAL A 189 -3.28 2.66 14.16
CA VAL A 189 -2.04 2.32 14.89
C VAL A 189 -1.26 1.19 14.24
N VAL A 190 -1.91 0.40 13.38
CA VAL A 190 -1.31 -0.67 12.57
C VAL A 190 -1.75 -0.52 11.13
N ALA A 191 -0.82 -0.43 10.18
CA ALA A 191 -1.09 -0.50 8.75
C ALA A 191 -0.65 -1.87 8.20
N ALA A 192 -1.58 -2.60 7.60
CA ALA A 192 -1.38 -3.97 7.14
C ALA A 192 -1.71 -4.16 5.65
N LYS A 193 -0.93 -5.02 5.00
CA LYS A 193 -1.21 -5.61 3.70
C LYS A 193 -0.79 -7.08 3.72
N ASN A 194 -1.57 -7.93 3.06
CA ASN A 194 -1.25 -9.34 2.91
C ASN A 194 -0.71 -9.66 1.52
N GLN A 195 0.08 -10.73 1.42
CA GLN A 195 0.50 -11.36 0.19
C GLN A 195 0.07 -12.82 0.20
N ASP A 196 -0.72 -13.16 -0.79
CA ASP A 196 -1.40 -14.45 -0.93
C ASP A 196 -0.72 -15.40 -1.91
N ASN A 197 0.42 -15.01 -2.51
CA ASN A 197 1.07 -15.75 -3.59
C ASN A 197 2.61 -15.61 -3.53
N ARG A 198 3.37 -16.31 -4.38
CA ARG A 198 4.86 -16.26 -4.43
C ARG A 198 5.42 -15.77 -5.76
N GLU A 199 4.55 -15.54 -6.73
CA GLU A 199 4.88 -15.19 -8.11
C GLU A 199 5.44 -13.78 -8.24
N HIS A 200 5.12 -12.89 -7.28
CA HIS A 200 5.68 -11.56 -7.15
C HIS A 200 6.00 -11.23 -5.69
N ASP A 201 6.68 -10.13 -5.44
CA ASP A 201 6.89 -9.57 -4.10
C ASP A 201 6.68 -8.05 -4.04
N ILE A 202 6.96 -7.45 -2.87
CA ILE A 202 6.69 -6.04 -2.59
C ILE A 202 7.52 -5.07 -3.44
N PHE A 203 8.59 -5.51 -4.11
CA PHE A 203 9.31 -4.71 -5.11
C PHE A 203 9.22 -5.29 -6.52
N ASP A 204 8.21 -6.12 -6.82
CA ASP A 204 7.87 -6.54 -8.18
C ASP A 204 6.57 -5.89 -8.70
N SER A 205 5.82 -5.21 -7.83
CA SER A 205 4.58 -4.51 -8.21
C SER A 205 4.43 -3.20 -7.44
N ASP A 206 4.14 -2.13 -8.18
CA ASP A 206 3.90 -0.80 -7.64
C ASP A 206 2.69 -0.75 -6.69
N ASP A 207 1.68 -1.61 -6.88
CA ASP A 207 0.44 -1.57 -6.10
C ASP A 207 0.70 -1.66 -4.59
N TYR A 208 1.72 -2.40 -4.15
CA TYR A 208 2.07 -2.50 -2.74
C TYR A 208 2.51 -1.14 -2.16
N MET A 209 3.46 -0.46 -2.80
CA MET A 209 3.89 0.87 -2.34
C MET A 209 2.78 1.91 -2.49
N GLN A 210 1.95 1.80 -3.52
CA GLN A 210 0.85 2.72 -3.73
C GLN A 210 -0.23 2.61 -2.64
N TYR A 211 -0.66 1.40 -2.29
CA TYR A 211 -1.75 1.20 -1.34
C TYR A 211 -1.26 1.08 0.11
N HIS A 212 -0.31 0.18 0.39
CA HIS A 212 0.20 -0.03 1.75
C HIS A 212 1.12 1.11 2.16
N GLY A 213 2.08 1.46 1.29
CA GLY A 213 2.93 2.63 1.48
C GLY A 213 2.10 3.92 1.55
N GLY A 214 1.20 4.15 0.60
CA GLY A 214 0.30 5.32 0.61
C GLY A 214 -0.50 5.45 1.91
N MET A 215 -1.04 4.35 2.44
CA MET A 215 -1.69 4.33 3.76
C MET A 215 -0.72 4.76 4.87
N ILE A 216 0.48 4.19 4.93
CA ILE A 216 1.51 4.54 5.93
C ILE A 216 1.88 6.03 5.84
N ALA A 217 2.12 6.54 4.64
CA ALA A 217 2.44 7.94 4.39
C ALA A 217 1.31 8.87 4.84
N THR A 218 0.04 8.55 4.54
CA THR A 218 -1.11 9.34 5.00
C THR A 218 -1.22 9.35 6.52
N VAL A 219 -1.06 8.20 7.19
CA VAL A 219 -1.07 8.16 8.66
C VAL A 219 0.08 9.00 9.23
N ARG A 220 1.29 8.89 8.67
CA ARG A 220 2.46 9.69 9.07
C ARG A 220 2.22 11.19 8.90
N ALA A 221 1.63 11.61 7.79
CA ALA A 221 1.30 13.02 7.54
C ALA A 221 0.27 13.58 8.53
N LEU A 222 -0.67 12.75 8.98
CA LEU A 222 -1.75 13.15 9.90
C LEU A 222 -1.33 13.15 11.37
N THR A 223 -0.42 12.24 11.76
CA THR A 223 -0.08 11.97 13.16
C THR A 223 1.34 12.39 13.53
N GLY A 224 2.19 12.68 12.54
CA GLY A 224 3.61 12.99 12.71
C GLY A 224 4.53 11.77 12.85
N SER A 225 4.00 10.54 12.85
CA SER A 225 4.81 9.31 12.97
C SER A 225 4.21 8.14 12.21
N ASN A 226 5.04 7.16 11.84
CA ASN A 226 4.55 5.94 11.20
C ASN A 226 3.68 5.11 12.15
N PRO A 227 2.58 4.49 11.67
CA PRO A 227 1.93 3.40 12.41
C PRO A 227 2.86 2.19 12.46
N GLN A 228 2.55 1.19 13.28
CA GLN A 228 3.21 -0.11 13.16
C GLN A 228 2.89 -0.72 11.80
N GLN A 229 3.92 -1.14 11.08
CA GLN A 229 3.80 -1.59 9.71
C GLN A 229 3.93 -3.12 9.67
N PHE A 230 2.87 -3.82 9.31
CA PHE A 230 2.85 -5.28 9.24
C PHE A 230 2.54 -5.78 7.83
N PHE A 231 3.14 -6.91 7.50
CA PHE A 231 2.94 -7.61 6.25
C PHE A 231 2.56 -9.06 6.53
N GLY A 232 1.36 -9.46 6.08
CA GLY A 232 0.88 -10.83 6.19
C GLY A 232 1.32 -11.67 4.99
N ASP A 233 1.83 -12.86 5.23
CA ASP A 233 2.24 -13.82 4.22
C ASP A 233 1.37 -15.06 4.38
N SER A 234 0.31 -15.15 3.56
CA SER A 234 -0.64 -16.29 3.51
C SER A 234 -0.48 -17.16 2.26
N SER A 235 0.58 -16.92 1.48
CA SER A 235 0.92 -17.72 0.29
C SER A 235 1.04 -19.23 0.53
N ASP A 236 1.34 -19.64 1.77
CA ASP A 236 1.16 -20.99 2.27
C ASP A 236 0.15 -20.93 3.44
N PRO A 237 -1.14 -21.21 3.19
CA PRO A 237 -2.19 -21.10 4.21
C PRO A 237 -1.95 -22.00 5.43
N THR A 238 -1.16 -23.08 5.30
CA THR A 238 -0.83 -23.97 6.42
C THR A 238 0.21 -23.36 7.36
N ARG A 239 0.89 -22.30 6.91
CA ARG A 239 1.98 -21.65 7.62
C ARG A 239 1.95 -20.14 7.41
N ALA A 240 0.78 -19.53 7.59
CA ALA A 240 0.63 -18.09 7.55
C ALA A 240 1.58 -17.41 8.56
N ARG A 241 2.22 -16.32 8.12
CA ARG A 241 3.16 -15.53 8.94
C ARG A 241 2.79 -14.06 8.86
N VAL A 242 3.05 -13.34 9.94
CA VAL A 242 3.02 -11.87 9.94
C VAL A 242 4.41 -11.38 10.31
N ARG A 243 4.96 -10.45 9.52
CA ARG A 243 6.28 -9.84 9.73
C ARG A 243 6.12 -8.33 9.79
N LYS A 244 7.09 -7.65 10.40
CA LYS A 244 7.22 -6.21 10.17
C LYS A 244 7.51 -5.96 8.70
N LEU A 245 7.03 -4.85 8.15
CA LEU A 245 7.26 -4.51 6.75
C LEU A 245 8.77 -4.40 6.44
N GLU A 246 9.56 -3.79 7.34
CA GLU A 246 11.02 -3.73 7.20
C GLU A 246 11.68 -5.11 7.11
N ASP A 247 11.18 -6.09 7.88
CA ASP A 247 11.73 -7.45 7.83
C ASP A 247 11.39 -8.15 6.51
N GLU A 248 10.22 -7.86 5.92
CA GLU A 248 9.87 -8.34 4.58
C GLU A 248 10.70 -7.63 3.50
N ALA A 249 10.92 -6.32 3.61
CA ALA A 249 11.81 -5.55 2.73
C ALA A 249 13.22 -6.14 2.71
N ARG A 250 13.82 -6.35 3.89
CA ARG A 250 15.14 -7.01 4.04
C ARG A 250 15.14 -8.42 3.45
N ARG A 251 14.07 -9.19 3.68
CA ARG A 251 13.94 -10.56 3.17
C ARG A 251 13.93 -10.56 1.66
N VAL A 252 12.99 -9.84 1.04
CA VAL A 252 12.82 -9.74 -0.41
C VAL A 252 14.09 -9.23 -1.08
N PHE A 253 14.71 -8.20 -0.49
CA PHE A 253 15.96 -7.65 -0.98
C PHE A 253 17.05 -8.71 -1.12
N ARG A 254 17.28 -9.49 -0.05
CA ARG A 254 18.29 -10.55 -0.05
C ARG A 254 17.90 -11.74 -0.91
N THR A 255 16.62 -12.12 -0.93
CA THR A 255 16.19 -13.34 -1.63
C THR A 255 15.99 -13.15 -3.12
N ARG A 256 15.79 -11.91 -3.59
CA ARG A 256 15.40 -11.63 -4.97
C ARG A 256 16.13 -10.41 -5.55
N VAL A 257 16.01 -9.20 -4.98
CA VAL A 257 16.63 -7.96 -5.54
C VAL A 257 18.12 -8.16 -5.87
N VAL A 258 18.95 -8.38 -4.85
CA VAL A 258 20.41 -8.51 -5.04
C VAL A 258 20.87 -9.96 -5.12
N ASN A 259 19.95 -10.90 -5.34
CA ASN A 259 20.30 -12.31 -5.45
C ASN A 259 20.92 -12.57 -6.84
N PRO A 260 22.19 -13.02 -6.93
CA PRO A 260 22.83 -13.26 -8.22
C PRO A 260 22.04 -14.22 -9.10
N LYS A 261 21.38 -15.24 -8.51
CA LYS A 261 20.56 -16.18 -9.28
C LYS A 261 19.39 -15.51 -10.00
N TRP A 262 18.81 -14.48 -9.38
CA TRP A 262 17.69 -13.74 -9.97
C TRP A 262 18.18 -12.72 -10.99
N ILE A 263 19.24 -11.97 -10.68
CA ILE A 263 19.90 -11.05 -11.63
C ILE A 263 20.32 -11.80 -12.91
N ASP A 264 21.04 -12.91 -12.76
CA ASP A 264 21.45 -13.77 -13.88
C ASP A 264 20.26 -14.37 -14.62
N SER A 265 19.13 -14.55 -13.93
CA SER A 265 17.87 -14.94 -14.57
C SER A 265 17.33 -13.83 -15.45
N MET A 266 17.24 -12.61 -14.95
CA MET A 266 16.76 -11.46 -15.71
C MET A 266 17.65 -11.19 -16.93
N LYS A 267 18.97 -11.33 -16.79
CA LYS A 267 19.93 -11.18 -17.91
C LYS A 267 19.61 -12.09 -19.11
N ARG A 268 19.01 -13.26 -18.90
CA ARG A 268 18.61 -14.18 -19.99
C ARG A 268 17.37 -13.72 -20.78
N HIS A 269 16.69 -12.67 -20.33
CA HIS A 269 15.44 -12.17 -20.93
C HIS A 269 15.59 -10.78 -21.59
N GLY A 270 16.83 -10.36 -21.88
CA GLY A 270 17.12 -9.17 -22.70
C GLY A 270 16.43 -7.90 -22.19
N TYR A 271 15.79 -7.16 -23.10
CA TYR A 271 15.13 -5.89 -22.80
C TYR A 271 14.16 -5.97 -21.61
N LYS A 272 13.31 -7.01 -21.54
CA LYS A 272 12.32 -7.14 -20.47
C LYS A 272 12.99 -7.50 -19.13
N GLY A 273 14.06 -8.28 -19.15
CA GLY A 273 14.85 -8.56 -17.96
C GLY A 273 15.47 -7.28 -17.38
N ALA A 274 16.05 -6.44 -18.22
CA ALA A 274 16.56 -5.13 -17.81
C ALA A 274 15.46 -4.22 -17.26
N PHE A 275 14.27 -4.24 -17.86
CA PHE A 275 13.11 -3.53 -17.34
C PHE A 275 12.74 -4.00 -15.92
N GLU A 276 12.70 -5.31 -15.63
CA GLU A 276 12.35 -5.79 -14.27
C GLU A 276 13.36 -5.32 -13.21
N LEU A 277 14.66 -5.26 -13.58
CA LEU A 277 15.69 -4.71 -12.70
C LEU A 277 15.43 -3.23 -12.40
N SER A 278 15.09 -2.43 -13.40
CA SER A 278 14.75 -1.01 -13.23
C SER A 278 13.50 -0.81 -12.41
N ALA A 279 12.41 -1.50 -12.75
CA ALA A 279 11.14 -1.43 -12.03
C ALA A 279 11.30 -1.80 -10.55
N THR A 280 12.14 -2.79 -10.23
CA THR A 280 12.48 -3.10 -8.84
C THR A 280 13.05 -1.89 -8.08
N VAL A 281 13.93 -1.11 -8.71
CA VAL A 281 14.54 0.07 -8.06
C VAL A 281 13.50 1.18 -7.87
N ASP A 282 12.63 1.40 -8.86
CA ASP A 282 11.52 2.35 -8.74
C ASP A 282 10.54 1.97 -7.62
N TYR A 283 10.19 0.69 -7.50
CA TYR A 283 9.27 0.22 -6.47
C TYR A 283 9.91 0.25 -5.08
N MET A 284 11.21 -0.07 -4.98
CA MET A 284 11.99 0.10 -3.76
C MET A 284 11.99 1.57 -3.32
N PHE A 285 12.26 2.50 -4.23
CA PHE A 285 12.22 3.94 -3.97
C PHE A 285 10.82 4.41 -3.55
N GLY A 286 9.77 3.98 -4.25
CA GLY A 286 8.40 4.35 -3.92
C GLY A 286 7.97 3.86 -2.54
N TYR A 287 8.40 2.65 -2.15
CA TYR A 287 8.18 2.14 -0.80
C TYR A 287 8.96 2.91 0.25
N ASP A 288 10.16 3.41 -0.07
CA ASP A 288 10.91 4.22 0.88
C ASP A 288 10.27 5.59 1.10
N ALA A 289 9.92 6.28 0.01
CA ALA A 289 9.22 7.56 0.04
C ALA A 289 7.92 7.50 0.87
N THR A 290 7.22 6.36 0.79
CA THR A 290 5.93 6.19 1.43
C THR A 290 6.00 5.56 2.83
N ALA A 291 6.86 4.56 3.06
CA ALA A 291 6.90 3.78 4.29
C ALA A 291 8.21 3.86 5.09
N GLN A 292 9.29 4.39 4.51
CA GLN A 292 10.62 4.51 5.13
C GLN A 292 11.17 3.15 5.59
N VAL A 293 11.30 2.22 4.64
CA VAL A 293 11.66 0.81 4.91
C VAL A 293 12.93 0.36 4.21
N ILE A 294 13.58 1.27 3.45
CA ILE A 294 14.83 0.98 2.78
C ILE A 294 15.96 1.58 3.59
N GLU A 295 17.00 0.78 3.82
CA GLU A 295 18.19 1.20 4.56
C GLU A 295 19.31 1.58 3.60
N ASP A 296 20.24 2.46 4.02
CA ASP A 296 21.37 2.91 3.19
C ASP A 296 22.14 1.76 2.53
N TRP A 297 22.37 0.67 3.25
CA TRP A 297 23.08 -0.49 2.69
C TRP A 297 22.31 -1.15 1.55
N MET A 298 20.98 -1.03 1.50
CA MET A 298 20.16 -1.57 0.42
C MET A 298 20.37 -0.74 -0.86
N TYR A 299 20.38 0.58 -0.76
CA TYR A 299 20.74 1.46 -1.88
C TYR A 299 22.17 1.23 -2.37
N GLU A 300 23.12 1.09 -1.44
CA GLU A 300 24.51 0.77 -1.77
C GLU A 300 24.62 -0.56 -2.50
N ASN A 301 24.02 -1.65 -1.99
CA ASN A 301 24.12 -2.98 -2.60
C ASN A 301 23.44 -3.05 -3.98
N VAL A 302 22.32 -2.35 -4.18
CA VAL A 302 21.69 -2.24 -5.51
C VAL A 302 22.59 -1.45 -6.47
N THR A 303 23.19 -0.36 -6.00
CA THR A 303 24.14 0.42 -6.80
C THR A 303 25.34 -0.44 -7.20
N GLU A 304 25.94 -1.18 -6.27
CA GLU A 304 27.03 -2.11 -6.56
C GLU A 304 26.61 -3.19 -7.58
N SER A 305 25.45 -3.82 -7.38
CA SER A 305 25.04 -4.98 -8.16
C SER A 305 24.49 -4.65 -9.54
N TYR A 306 23.74 -3.55 -9.68
CA TYR A 306 23.06 -3.19 -10.93
C TYR A 306 23.82 -2.15 -11.73
N VAL A 307 24.47 -1.22 -11.03
CA VAL A 307 25.06 -0.03 -11.65
C VAL A 307 26.57 -0.17 -11.79
N LEU A 308 27.30 -0.64 -10.77
CA LEU A 308 28.77 -0.68 -10.79
C LEU A 308 29.35 -2.02 -11.26
N ASP A 309 28.58 -3.11 -11.19
CA ASP A 309 28.99 -4.40 -11.72
C ASP A 309 29.12 -4.36 -13.24
N ARG A 310 30.32 -4.67 -13.73
CA ARG A 310 30.67 -4.55 -15.15
C ARG A 310 29.82 -5.45 -16.04
N GLU A 311 29.56 -6.69 -15.64
CA GLU A 311 28.77 -7.62 -16.46
C GLU A 311 27.32 -7.14 -16.57
N THR A 312 26.78 -6.59 -15.48
CA THR A 312 25.44 -6.03 -15.44
C THR A 312 25.32 -4.74 -16.25
N GLN A 313 26.33 -3.86 -16.21
CA GLN A 313 26.40 -2.69 -17.10
C GLN A 313 26.42 -3.10 -18.58
N GLU A 314 27.29 -4.04 -18.96
CA GLU A 314 27.39 -4.53 -20.34
C GLU A 314 26.04 -5.11 -20.81
N PHE A 315 25.33 -5.84 -19.93
CA PHE A 315 23.98 -6.33 -20.20
C PHE A 315 22.99 -5.19 -20.46
N PHE A 316 22.95 -4.16 -19.61
CA PHE A 316 22.05 -3.01 -19.79
C PHE A 316 22.36 -2.26 -21.09
N GLN A 317 23.63 -1.96 -21.36
CA GLN A 317 24.04 -1.23 -22.57
C GLN A 317 23.61 -1.92 -23.87
N GLN A 318 23.61 -3.26 -23.87
CA GLN A 318 23.19 -4.09 -25.00
C GLN A 318 21.66 -4.25 -25.07
N SER A 319 21.01 -4.46 -23.92
CA SER A 319 19.61 -4.89 -23.88
C SER A 319 18.63 -3.74 -23.72
N ASN A 320 18.91 -2.79 -22.83
CA ASN A 320 18.07 -1.64 -22.53
C ASN A 320 18.88 -0.56 -21.77
N PRO A 321 19.58 0.35 -22.49
CA PRO A 321 20.38 1.40 -21.85
C PRO A 321 19.53 2.45 -21.11
N TRP A 322 18.26 2.64 -21.52
CA TRP A 322 17.32 3.54 -20.82
C TRP A 322 17.05 3.07 -19.40
N ALA A 323 16.88 1.76 -19.20
CA ALA A 323 16.69 1.19 -17.86
C ALA A 323 17.86 1.47 -16.90
N LEU A 324 19.11 1.44 -17.38
CA LEU A 324 20.24 1.79 -16.53
C LEU A 324 20.27 3.29 -16.20
N ARG A 325 19.96 4.14 -17.18
CA ARG A 325 19.83 5.59 -16.96
C ARG A 325 18.75 5.90 -15.93
N ASP A 326 17.60 5.23 -15.99
CA ASP A 326 16.49 5.40 -15.04
C ASP A 326 16.87 4.93 -13.63
N ILE A 327 17.58 3.79 -13.50
CA ILE A 327 18.13 3.34 -12.21
C ILE A 327 19.07 4.39 -11.61
N VAL A 328 20.03 4.89 -12.40
CA VAL A 328 20.99 5.89 -11.93
C VAL A 328 20.29 7.18 -11.51
N GLU A 329 19.33 7.64 -12.32
CA GLU A 329 18.53 8.82 -12.01
C GLU A 329 17.75 8.65 -10.70
N ARG A 330 17.15 7.48 -10.48
CA ARG A 330 16.39 7.20 -9.26
C ARG A 330 17.25 7.12 -8.02
N LEU A 331 18.46 6.56 -8.13
CA LEU A 331 19.44 6.52 -7.04
C LEU A 331 19.95 7.93 -6.68
N LEU A 332 20.19 8.79 -7.68
CA LEU A 332 20.51 10.20 -7.45
C LEU A 332 19.36 10.93 -6.76
N GLU A 333 18.12 10.70 -7.20
CA GLU A 333 16.94 11.26 -6.55
C GLU A 333 16.82 10.82 -5.09
N ALA A 334 17.14 9.56 -4.76
CA ALA A 334 17.14 9.07 -3.38
C ALA A 334 18.15 9.82 -2.50
N ILE A 335 19.35 10.11 -3.02
CA ILE A 335 20.37 10.91 -2.31
C ILE A 335 19.90 12.36 -2.14
N GLU A 336 19.33 12.97 -3.19
CA GLU A 336 18.89 14.37 -3.15
C GLU A 336 17.72 14.60 -2.20
N ARG A 337 16.83 13.62 -2.07
CA ARG A 337 15.72 13.63 -1.11
C ARG A 337 16.12 13.21 0.31
N GLY A 338 17.37 12.82 0.52
CA GLY A 338 17.87 12.35 1.81
C GLY A 338 17.30 10.99 2.25
N MET A 339 16.82 10.19 1.31
CA MET A 339 16.36 8.82 1.55
C MET A 339 17.52 7.84 1.59
N TRP A 340 18.54 8.08 0.74
CA TRP A 340 19.86 7.50 0.94
C TRP A 340 20.73 8.50 1.70
N GLU A 341 20.81 8.33 3.02
CA GLU A 341 21.38 9.32 3.94
C GLU A 341 22.91 9.34 3.91
N ASN A 342 23.55 8.16 3.93
CA ASN A 342 25.00 8.02 4.04
C ASN A 342 25.59 7.24 2.84
N PRO A 343 25.49 7.75 1.60
CA PRO A 343 26.18 7.16 0.46
C PRO A 343 27.72 7.22 0.64
N PRO A 344 28.49 6.26 0.10
CA PRO A 344 29.94 6.28 0.17
C PRO A 344 30.57 7.59 -0.33
N PRO A 345 31.73 8.04 0.22
CA PRO A 345 32.36 9.29 -0.15
C PRO A 345 32.91 9.25 -1.58
N ASP A 346 32.08 9.67 -2.54
CA ASP A 346 32.29 9.77 -4.01
C ASP A 346 31.11 9.16 -4.81
N MET A 347 30.20 8.44 -4.15
CA MET A 347 29.12 7.72 -4.83
C MET A 347 28.21 8.65 -5.62
N LYS A 348 27.86 9.81 -5.05
CA LYS A 348 27.04 10.83 -5.73
C LYS A 348 27.73 11.32 -7.01
N GLU A 349 29.01 11.66 -6.93
CA GLU A 349 29.79 12.16 -8.09
C GLU A 349 29.92 11.09 -9.17
N LYS A 350 30.16 9.82 -8.78
CA LYS A 350 30.18 8.68 -9.71
C LYS A 350 28.86 8.48 -10.44
N LEU A 351 27.74 8.52 -9.71
CA LEU A 351 26.41 8.39 -10.31
C LEU A 351 26.09 9.57 -11.23
N GLN A 352 26.47 10.80 -10.86
CA GLN A 352 26.31 11.97 -11.72
C GLN A 352 27.12 11.86 -13.02
N GLN A 353 28.38 11.42 -12.94
CA GLN A 353 29.20 11.22 -14.14
C GLN A 353 28.60 10.12 -15.02
N MET A 354 28.17 9.00 -14.44
CA MET A 354 27.56 7.91 -15.19
C MET A 354 26.25 8.34 -15.86
N PHE A 355 25.44 9.15 -15.19
CA PHE A 355 24.22 9.70 -15.77
C PHE A 355 24.52 10.52 -17.03
N LEU A 356 25.50 11.43 -16.97
CA LEU A 356 25.92 12.24 -18.12
C LEU A 356 26.46 11.39 -19.27
N ASP A 357 27.28 10.38 -18.96
CA ASP A 357 27.81 9.46 -19.98
C ASP A 357 26.68 8.68 -20.67
N LEU A 358 25.68 8.22 -19.91
CA LEU A 358 24.51 7.52 -20.44
C LEU A 358 23.61 8.44 -21.27
N GLU A 359 23.39 9.70 -20.87
CA GLU A 359 22.63 10.66 -21.67
C GLU A 359 23.31 10.92 -23.02
N ALA A 360 24.62 11.18 -23.03
CA ALA A 360 25.38 11.39 -24.26
C ALA A 360 25.31 10.17 -25.19
N ASP A 361 25.43 8.96 -24.65
CA ASP A 361 25.31 7.71 -25.41
C ASP A 361 23.89 7.50 -25.97
N LEU A 362 22.85 7.86 -25.21
CA LEU A 362 21.45 7.71 -25.62
C LEU A 362 21.06 8.75 -26.69
N GLU A 363 21.50 9.99 -26.56
CA GLU A 363 21.31 11.04 -27.57
C GLU A 363 21.98 10.63 -28.89
N ALA A 364 23.23 10.17 -28.85
CA ALA A 364 23.94 9.70 -30.05
C ALA A 364 23.25 8.51 -30.74
N ARG A 365 22.56 7.65 -29.98
CA ARG A 365 21.75 6.54 -30.53
C ARG A 365 20.46 7.02 -31.18
N GLN A 366 19.83 8.07 -30.64
CA GLN A 366 18.64 8.67 -31.24
C GLN A 366 18.97 9.46 -32.51
N GLU A 367 20.17 10.05 -32.59
CA GLU A 367 20.67 10.80 -33.75
C GLU A 367 21.31 9.93 -34.87
N GLY A 368 21.28 8.59 -34.74
CA GLY A 368 21.85 7.64 -35.71
C GLY A 368 21.27 7.74 -37.13
N PRO A 369 21.98 7.25 -38.17
CA PRO A 369 21.99 7.79 -39.53
C PRO A 369 20.74 7.45 -40.37
N ASN A 370 19.59 8.01 -40.00
CA ASN A 370 18.39 8.17 -40.83
C ASN A 370 17.51 9.25 -40.17
N ALA A 371 18.00 10.50 -40.19
CA ALA A 371 17.15 11.69 -40.19
C ALA A 371 17.11 12.25 -41.62
#